data_AF-A0A7V1H3I2-F1
#
_entry.id   AF-A0A7V1H3I2-F1
#
_cell.length_a   1.000
_cell.length_b   1.000
_cell.length_c   1.000
_cell.angle_alpha   90.00
_cell.angle_beta   90.00
_cell.angle_gamma   90.00
#
_symmetry.space_group_name_H-M   'P 1'
#
loop_
_entity.id
_entity.type
_entity.pdbx_description
1 polymer ?
#
loop_
_entity_poly.entity_id
_entity_poly.type
_entity_poly.pdbx_seq_one_letter_code
_entity_poly.pdbx_strand_id
1 'polypeptide(L)'
;MRPTVIFTTLITLSIFLHGSGCTRIESPVRYTEEDQDNPEGASPELLIVPDKNEIFDTEPLRLQATGGKGEITWGTEPQFENSFLPATGDLVLFSPPDISADTYLTIIAKDQNNKTARAEILIIDEGLPPGPGDILINEIAWAGTLKNWRDEYIELINKTDRAFYIDFWSIENMAGSGNSFYFSGKIAPGGLFLITNYVEDSENTAISASVDYADSGLSIPNTAFGPFILKNYEGMIFDTVGDGGSYRLGENSAEVKASMSRYNSSTSTVWEPESWYTETLSLNLLDGTMGTPGARNSGETGSAGASGDSAIAIITEYSIDAGDEIGEDWVELFIIKSGSIRDFILTDLDGTDLSITNWKDIEVEEEQYILVVWGRSSDEEPYRNEGNRFYIPDNPPTGTKDELVILCKGSYLDGLCYYSTGDVQFDDVETILGIGWTGDPIFGKHASRKIDDNGLYMDDLGAFSWDTVAAPTPGAAN
;
A
#
# COMPACT_ATOMS: atom_id res chain seq x y z
N MET A 1 -42.12 39.87 -41.24
CA MET A 1 -43.13 40.20 -40.19
C MET A 1 -43.22 38.99 -39.29
N ARG A 2 -43.05 39.21 -37.97
CA ARG A 2 -43.03 38.28 -36.82
C ARG A 2 -41.71 37.50 -36.56
N PRO A 3 -41.09 37.70 -35.37
CA PRO A 3 -39.90 37.00 -34.91
C PRO A 3 -40.26 35.78 -34.05
N THR A 4 -39.37 34.80 -33.94
CA THR A 4 -39.48 33.71 -32.97
C THR A 4 -38.39 33.87 -31.92
N VAL A 5 -38.85 33.96 -30.68
CA VAL A 5 -38.10 34.19 -29.44
C VAL A 5 -37.57 32.85 -28.92
N ILE A 6 -36.29 32.80 -28.54
CA ILE A 6 -35.68 31.68 -27.81
C ILE A 6 -35.79 32.00 -26.31
N PHE A 7 -36.53 31.16 -25.57
CA PHE A 7 -36.56 31.15 -24.11
C PHE A 7 -35.40 30.28 -23.61
N THR A 8 -34.51 30.82 -22.80
CA THR A 8 -33.57 30.04 -21.99
C THR A 8 -34.04 30.14 -20.55
N THR A 9 -34.51 29.01 -20.01
CA THR A 9 -35.02 28.89 -18.65
C THR A 9 -33.88 28.38 -17.77
N LEU A 10 -33.28 29.26 -16.95
CA LEU A 10 -32.47 28.82 -15.81
C LEU A 10 -33.43 28.42 -14.69
N ILE A 11 -33.41 27.15 -14.30
CA ILE A 11 -34.10 26.67 -13.10
C ILE A 11 -33.02 26.34 -12.07
N THR A 12 -32.94 27.20 -11.06
CA THR A 12 -32.33 26.91 -9.75
C THR A 12 -33.19 25.93 -8.98
N LEU A 13 -32.57 24.90 -8.37
CA LEU A 13 -33.16 24.20 -7.23
C LEU A 13 -32.04 23.72 -6.28
N SER A 14 -31.99 24.35 -5.11
CA SER A 14 -31.24 23.91 -3.92
C SER A 14 -32.12 23.00 -3.03
N ILE A 15 -31.51 22.42 -1.97
CA ILE A 15 -32.05 21.84 -0.69
C ILE A 15 -31.93 20.28 -0.63
N PHE A 16 -31.38 19.57 0.37
CA PHE A 16 -30.60 19.79 1.63
C PHE A 16 -30.19 18.40 2.25
N LEU A 17 -29.21 18.39 3.18
CA LEU A 17 -28.93 17.46 4.34
C LEU A 17 -28.35 16.05 4.03
N HIS A 18 -27.25 15.58 4.64
CA HIS A 18 -26.92 15.34 6.08
C HIS A 18 -25.42 15.70 6.35
N GLY A 19 -24.94 16.27 7.46
CA GLY A 19 -24.92 15.78 8.86
C GLY A 19 -23.98 14.57 8.98
N SER A 20 -22.82 14.55 9.65
CA SER A 20 -22.48 15.05 10.99
C SER A 20 -20.95 15.05 11.19
N GLY A 21 -20.40 16.00 11.93
CA GLY A 21 -18.98 16.05 12.29
C GLY A 21 -18.51 17.42 12.78
N CYS A 22 -19.22 18.03 13.73
CA CYS A 22 -18.75 19.25 14.39
C CYS A 22 -17.59 18.93 15.34
N THR A 23 -16.36 19.27 14.96
CA THR A 23 -15.28 19.56 15.92
C THR A 23 -15.07 21.06 15.99
N ARG A 24 -15.59 21.64 17.06
CA ARG A 24 -15.27 22.98 17.51
C ARG A 24 -13.94 22.91 18.26
N ILE A 25 -12.88 23.48 17.70
CA ILE A 25 -11.65 23.83 18.44
C ILE A 25 -11.21 25.25 18.03
N GLU A 26 -10.83 26.01 19.04
CA GLU A 26 -10.80 27.47 19.12
C GLU A 26 -9.71 28.12 18.26
N SER A 27 -10.03 29.26 17.61
CA SER A 27 -9.03 30.13 16.99
C SER A 27 -8.02 30.66 18.03
N PRO A 28 -6.74 30.79 17.69
CA PRO A 28 -5.78 31.47 18.55
C PRO A 28 -6.03 32.98 18.51
N VAL A 29 -6.75 33.51 19.50
CA VAL A 29 -6.79 34.94 19.77
C VAL A 29 -5.58 35.27 20.66
N ARG A 30 -4.59 35.98 20.12
CA ARG A 30 -3.55 36.60 20.96
C ARG A 30 -4.17 37.76 21.74
N TYR A 31 -4.25 37.60 23.04
CA TYR A 31 -4.45 38.69 23.99
C TYR A 31 -3.22 39.63 23.97
N THR A 32 -3.43 40.91 23.67
CA THR A 32 -2.54 41.96 24.16
C THR A 32 -3.22 42.64 25.34
N GLU A 33 -2.58 42.55 26.51
CA GLU A 33 -3.01 43.18 27.76
C GLU A 33 -3.04 44.71 27.61
N GLU A 34 -4.18 45.30 27.21
CA GLU A 34 -4.40 46.75 27.44
C GLU A 34 -5.88 47.21 27.56
N ASP A 35 -6.89 46.38 27.29
CA ASP A 35 -8.30 46.85 27.27
C ASP A 35 -9.13 46.47 28.51
N GLN A 36 -8.81 47.07 29.67
CA GLN A 36 -9.69 47.06 30.86
C GLN A 36 -10.48 48.35 31.10
N ASP A 37 -10.74 49.16 30.07
CA ASP A 37 -11.68 50.30 30.15
C ASP A 37 -12.48 50.44 28.84
N ASN A 38 -13.71 49.90 28.76
CA ASN A 38 -14.58 50.06 27.59
C ASN A 38 -15.94 50.70 27.95
N PRO A 39 -16.17 51.97 27.59
CA PRO A 39 -17.50 52.56 27.51
C PRO A 39 -18.09 52.38 26.10
N GLU A 40 -19.42 52.23 26.03
CA GLU A 40 -20.26 52.13 24.84
C GLU A 40 -19.71 52.82 23.57
N GLY A 41 -19.25 52.04 22.58
CA GLY A 41 -18.83 52.57 21.28
C GLY A 41 -17.79 51.75 20.49
N ALA A 42 -17.20 50.70 21.06
CA ALA A 42 -16.21 49.87 20.35
C ALA A 42 -16.84 49.20 19.12
N SER A 43 -16.35 49.56 17.92
CA SER A 43 -16.68 48.82 16.71
C SER A 43 -16.04 47.44 16.80
N PRO A 44 -16.73 46.36 16.35
CA PRO A 44 -16.24 44.99 16.49
C PRO A 44 -14.80 44.84 15.97
N GLU A 45 -14.08 43.86 16.52
CA GLU A 45 -12.74 43.55 16.03
C GLU A 45 -12.78 43.02 14.60
N LEU A 46 -11.87 43.52 13.75
CA LEU A 46 -11.68 42.94 12.43
C LEU A 46 -11.11 41.53 12.66
N LEU A 47 -11.76 40.52 12.08
CA LEU A 47 -11.38 39.12 12.21
C LEU A 47 -11.37 38.47 10.84
N ILE A 48 -10.43 37.56 10.62
CA ILE A 48 -10.39 36.66 9.46
C ILE A 48 -10.85 35.30 9.94
N VAL A 49 -11.82 34.73 9.22
CA VAL A 49 -12.32 33.39 9.45
C VAL A 49 -12.03 32.58 8.18
N PRO A 50 -10.93 31.81 8.16
CA PRO A 50 -10.72 30.82 7.11
C PRO A 50 -11.63 29.61 7.33
N ASP A 51 -12.01 28.92 6.25
CA ASP A 51 -12.75 27.65 6.37
C ASP A 51 -11.83 26.45 6.69
N LYS A 52 -10.54 26.54 6.37
CA LYS A 52 -9.49 25.57 6.72
C LYS A 52 -8.24 26.28 7.25
N ASN A 53 -7.45 25.61 8.08
CA ASN A 53 -6.16 26.13 8.55
C ASN A 53 -4.95 25.49 7.82
N GLU A 54 -5.23 24.58 6.88
CA GLU A 54 -4.26 23.82 6.08
C GLU A 54 -4.86 23.63 4.68
N ILE A 55 -4.06 23.86 3.63
CA ILE A 55 -4.44 23.72 2.23
C ILE A 55 -3.30 23.15 1.38
N PHE A 56 -3.59 22.45 0.28
CA PHE A 56 -2.62 22.21 -0.81
C PHE A 56 -2.35 23.48 -1.59
N ASP A 57 -1.16 23.57 -2.18
CA ASP A 57 -0.76 24.65 -3.06
C ASP A 57 -1.53 24.70 -4.39
N THR A 58 -2.42 23.73 -4.62
CA THR A 58 -3.40 23.73 -5.72
C THR A 58 -4.85 23.91 -5.29
N GLU A 59 -5.18 23.83 -4.00
CA GLU A 59 -6.55 24.03 -3.54
C GLU A 59 -6.81 25.47 -3.09
N PRO A 60 -7.98 26.05 -3.42
CA PRO A 60 -8.32 27.38 -2.97
C PRO A 60 -8.87 27.40 -1.53
N LEU A 61 -8.53 28.44 -0.78
CA LEU A 61 -9.03 28.72 0.57
C LEU A 61 -10.16 29.76 0.55
N ARG A 62 -11.24 29.55 1.31
CA ARG A 62 -12.28 30.57 1.48
C ARG A 62 -12.06 31.36 2.76
N LEU A 63 -12.14 32.68 2.62
CA LEU A 63 -11.87 33.62 3.69
C LEU A 63 -13.06 34.56 3.85
N GLN A 64 -13.46 34.75 5.11
CA GLN A 64 -14.45 35.76 5.49
C GLN A 64 -13.81 36.78 6.43
N ALA A 65 -13.91 38.07 6.10
CA ALA A 65 -13.62 39.14 7.05
C ALA A 65 -14.91 39.57 7.77
N THR A 66 -14.85 39.69 9.09
CA THR A 66 -15.96 40.22 9.91
C THR A 66 -15.50 41.36 10.80
N GLY A 67 -16.42 42.21 11.25
CA GLY A 67 -16.16 43.28 12.21
C GLY A 67 -15.42 44.52 11.69
N GLY A 68 -14.87 44.50 10.47
CA GLY A 68 -14.26 45.67 9.81
C GLY A 68 -15.26 46.72 9.32
N LYS A 69 -14.76 47.94 9.04
CA LYS A 69 -15.56 49.00 8.39
C LYS A 69 -15.09 49.27 6.96
N GLY A 70 -16.05 49.41 6.05
CA GLY A 70 -15.78 49.80 4.66
C GLY A 70 -15.08 48.71 3.86
N GLU A 71 -14.30 49.15 2.87
CA GLU A 71 -13.53 48.24 2.01
C GLU A 71 -12.42 47.53 2.79
N ILE A 72 -12.28 46.23 2.57
CA ILE A 72 -11.23 45.39 3.15
C ILE A 72 -10.20 45.07 2.06
N THR A 73 -8.94 45.34 2.36
CA THR A 73 -7.79 44.95 1.54
C THR A 73 -7.12 43.71 2.10
N TRP A 74 -6.59 42.86 1.23
CA TRP A 74 -6.01 41.55 1.58
C TRP A 74 -4.55 41.45 1.11
N GLY A 75 -3.74 40.67 1.82
CA GLY A 75 -2.36 40.35 1.46
C GLY A 75 -1.81 39.18 2.27
N THR A 76 -0.58 38.77 1.95
CA THR A 76 0.09 37.63 2.61
C THR A 76 1.51 37.89 3.07
N GLU A 77 2.00 37.06 3.98
CA GLU A 77 3.40 36.99 4.39
C GLU A 77 3.82 35.50 4.41
N PRO A 78 4.70 35.03 3.50
CA PRO A 78 5.34 35.78 2.41
C PRO A 78 4.36 36.28 1.32
N GLN A 79 4.77 37.30 0.57
CA GLN A 79 3.95 37.92 -0.47
C GLN A 79 3.92 37.06 -1.73
N PHE A 80 2.73 36.82 -2.27
CA PHE A 80 2.51 36.10 -3.52
C PHE A 80 1.70 36.98 -4.50
N GLU A 81 2.16 37.09 -5.74
CA GLU A 81 1.45 37.84 -6.78
C GLU A 81 0.19 37.07 -7.22
N ASN A 82 -0.95 37.75 -7.39
CA ASN A 82 -2.22 37.24 -7.93
C ASN A 82 -3.03 36.25 -7.07
N SER A 83 -2.62 35.93 -5.85
CA SER A 83 -3.32 34.95 -4.99
C SER A 83 -4.66 35.43 -4.40
N PHE A 84 -5.00 36.72 -4.54
CA PHE A 84 -6.26 37.31 -4.06
C PHE A 84 -7.01 37.97 -5.22
N LEU A 85 -7.96 37.27 -5.83
CA LEU A 85 -8.93 37.86 -6.76
C LEU A 85 -10.37 37.88 -6.20
N PRO A 86 -10.72 38.74 -5.22
CA PRO A 86 -12.12 39.06 -4.97
C PRO A 86 -12.44 40.55 -4.98
N ALA A 87 -13.61 40.87 -5.50
CA ALA A 87 -14.25 42.17 -5.38
C ALA A 87 -14.75 42.40 -3.94
N THR A 88 -14.76 43.65 -3.53
CA THR A 88 -15.11 44.13 -2.19
C THR A 88 -16.47 43.59 -1.68
N GLY A 89 -16.46 42.89 -0.54
CA GLY A 89 -17.62 42.80 0.36
C GLY A 89 -18.18 41.40 0.68
N ASP A 90 -17.93 40.37 -0.13
CA ASP A 90 -18.38 38.99 0.15
C ASP A 90 -17.29 37.98 -0.24
N LEU A 91 -17.19 36.90 0.55
CA LEU A 91 -16.33 35.70 0.39
C LEU A 91 -15.11 35.84 -0.54
N VAL A 92 -13.93 35.86 0.06
CA VAL A 92 -12.65 35.89 -0.65
C VAL A 92 -12.23 34.46 -0.94
N LEU A 93 -11.94 34.16 -2.20
CA LEU A 93 -11.25 32.94 -2.59
C LEU A 93 -9.76 33.27 -2.74
N PHE A 94 -8.92 32.62 -1.94
CA PHE A 94 -7.46 32.68 -2.03
C PHE A 94 -6.97 31.44 -2.76
N SER A 95 -6.17 31.60 -3.81
CA SER A 95 -5.49 30.49 -4.48
C SER A 95 -3.99 30.63 -4.21
N PRO A 96 -3.38 29.72 -3.43
CA PRO A 96 -1.93 29.73 -3.26
C PRO A 96 -1.24 29.56 -4.63
N PRO A 97 -0.04 30.13 -4.81
CA PRO A 97 0.82 29.69 -5.90
C PRO A 97 1.41 28.33 -5.56
N ASP A 98 1.83 27.60 -6.59
CA ASP A 98 2.69 26.42 -6.49
C ASP A 98 3.95 26.76 -5.65
N ILE A 99 4.17 26.00 -4.57
CA ILE A 99 5.29 26.17 -3.65
C ILE A 99 6.19 24.95 -3.70
N SER A 100 7.48 25.11 -3.40
CA SER A 100 8.47 24.02 -3.49
C SER A 100 8.76 23.32 -2.15
N ALA A 101 7.99 23.66 -1.11
CA ALA A 101 7.99 23.04 0.21
C ALA A 101 6.82 23.56 1.04
N ASP A 102 6.37 22.76 2.01
CA ASP A 102 5.39 23.17 3.02
C ASP A 102 5.73 24.55 3.61
N THR A 103 4.78 25.47 3.55
CA THR A 103 4.98 26.88 3.88
C THR A 103 3.86 27.39 4.77
N TYR A 104 4.20 27.93 5.93
CA TYR A 104 3.26 28.73 6.71
C TYR A 104 3.07 30.10 6.08
N LEU A 105 1.81 30.43 5.81
CA LEU A 105 1.36 31.69 5.23
C LEU A 105 0.54 32.48 6.25
N THR A 106 0.93 33.74 6.51
CA THR A 106 0.06 34.66 7.24
C THR A 106 -0.80 35.44 6.25
N ILE A 107 -2.12 35.29 6.31
CA ILE A 107 -3.11 36.11 5.62
C ILE A 107 -3.38 37.35 6.45
N ILE A 108 -3.36 38.51 5.81
CA ILE A 108 -3.52 39.82 6.43
C ILE A 108 -4.72 40.52 5.78
N ALA A 109 -5.69 40.93 6.59
CA ALA A 109 -6.81 41.76 6.17
C ALA A 109 -6.69 43.14 6.82
N LYS A 110 -7.00 44.19 6.07
CA LYS A 110 -6.92 45.57 6.54
C LYS A 110 -8.13 46.39 6.12
N ASP A 111 -8.81 47.01 7.07
CA ASP A 111 -9.99 47.84 6.82
C ASP A 111 -9.65 49.28 6.43
N GLN A 112 -10.67 50.08 6.06
CA GLN A 112 -10.51 51.48 5.64
C GLN A 112 -9.89 52.39 6.71
N ASN A 113 -9.91 51.99 7.98
CA ASN A 113 -9.33 52.75 9.10
C ASN A 113 -7.93 52.25 9.47
N ASN A 114 -7.32 51.37 8.67
CA ASN A 114 -6.06 50.68 8.91
C ASN A 114 -6.07 49.67 10.08
N LYS A 115 -7.22 49.19 10.54
CA LYS A 115 -7.28 48.06 11.49
C LYS A 115 -6.89 46.79 10.74
N THR A 116 -6.05 45.95 11.36
CA THR A 116 -5.54 44.72 10.73
C THR A 116 -5.96 43.47 11.47
N ALA A 117 -6.24 42.39 10.73
CA ALA A 117 -6.43 41.05 11.24
C ALA A 117 -5.43 40.10 10.56
N ARG A 118 -5.07 39.00 11.25
CA ARG A 118 -4.13 37.99 10.76
C ARG A 118 -4.69 36.58 10.95
N ALA A 119 -4.44 35.69 10.00
CA ALA A 119 -4.70 34.26 10.11
C ALA A 119 -3.50 33.49 9.54
N GLU A 120 -3.01 32.47 10.24
CA GLU A 120 -1.94 31.59 9.75
C GLU A 120 -2.56 30.34 9.10
N ILE A 121 -2.05 29.98 7.93
CA ILE A 121 -2.46 28.82 7.15
C ILE A 121 -1.21 28.03 6.79
N LEU A 122 -1.23 26.70 6.92
CA LEU A 122 -0.21 25.84 6.35
C LEU A 122 -0.56 25.55 4.88
N ILE A 123 0.30 25.91 3.95
CA ILE A 123 0.22 25.43 2.57
C ILE A 123 1.14 24.21 2.45
N ILE A 124 0.61 23.10 1.98
CA ILE A 124 1.35 21.87 1.71
C ILE A 124 1.78 21.85 0.25
N ASP A 125 3.05 21.56 0.01
CA ASP A 125 3.61 21.33 -1.33
C ASP A 125 3.17 19.95 -1.84
N GLU A 126 2.26 19.90 -2.81
CA GLU A 126 1.91 18.63 -3.48
C GLU A 126 2.99 18.20 -4.51
N GLY A 127 3.85 19.16 -4.89
CA GLY A 127 4.88 19.15 -5.90
C GLY A 127 4.40 18.75 -7.28
N LEU A 128 5.25 18.09 -8.07
CA LEU A 128 4.84 17.70 -9.41
C LEU A 128 3.70 16.68 -9.33
N PRO A 129 2.64 16.86 -10.16
CA PRO A 129 1.53 15.92 -10.18
C PRO A 129 2.05 14.54 -10.60
N PRO A 130 1.44 13.45 -10.09
CA PRO A 130 1.88 12.10 -10.43
C PRO A 130 1.71 11.86 -11.94
N GLY A 131 2.59 11.03 -12.51
CA GLY A 131 2.52 10.55 -13.88
C GLY A 131 1.95 9.13 -13.98
N PRO A 132 1.58 8.67 -15.19
CA PRO A 132 1.18 7.27 -15.41
C PRO A 132 2.29 6.32 -14.96
N GLY A 133 1.95 5.35 -14.11
CA GLY A 133 2.91 4.44 -13.48
C GLY A 133 3.26 4.78 -12.04
N ASP A 134 3.03 6.02 -11.59
CA ASP A 134 3.29 6.42 -10.20
C ASP A 134 2.24 5.87 -9.24
N ILE A 135 0.97 5.85 -9.69
CA ILE A 135 -0.15 5.25 -8.96
C ILE A 135 -0.78 4.18 -9.84
N LEU A 136 -0.86 2.96 -9.32
CA LEU A 136 -1.37 1.78 -10.01
C LEU A 136 -2.49 1.12 -9.21
N ILE A 137 -3.37 0.40 -9.90
CA ILE A 137 -4.29 -0.54 -9.25
C ILE A 137 -3.47 -1.74 -8.77
N ASN A 138 -3.55 -2.06 -7.48
CA ASN A 138 -2.73 -3.05 -6.79
C ASN A 138 -3.44 -4.39 -6.57
N GLU A 139 -4.68 -4.34 -6.07
CA GLU A 139 -5.46 -5.53 -5.73
C GLU A 139 -6.96 -5.29 -6.00
N ILE A 140 -7.67 -6.31 -6.47
CA ILE A 140 -9.10 -6.25 -6.82
C ILE A 140 -9.84 -7.46 -6.22
N ALA A 141 -10.67 -7.22 -5.20
CA ALA A 141 -11.54 -8.24 -4.60
C ALA A 141 -12.95 -8.21 -5.18
N TRP A 142 -13.04 -8.54 -6.47
CA TRP A 142 -14.30 -8.57 -7.24
C TRP A 142 -15.33 -9.58 -6.74
N ALA A 143 -14.89 -10.62 -6.00
CA ALA A 143 -15.76 -11.64 -5.44
C ALA A 143 -16.42 -11.21 -4.11
N GLY A 144 -15.97 -10.09 -3.52
CA GLY A 144 -16.19 -9.76 -2.12
C GLY A 144 -15.54 -10.76 -1.16
N THR A 145 -16.02 -10.79 0.08
CA THR A 145 -15.53 -11.71 1.13
C THR A 145 -16.52 -12.85 1.39
N LEU A 146 -16.09 -13.90 2.09
CA LEU A 146 -16.93 -15.04 2.50
C LEU A 146 -18.06 -14.59 3.43
N LYS A 147 -17.84 -13.50 4.17
CA LYS A 147 -18.82 -12.83 5.02
C LYS A 147 -19.90 -12.15 4.20
N ASN A 148 -19.53 -11.42 3.15
CA ASN A 148 -20.49 -10.76 2.29
C ASN A 148 -19.94 -10.55 0.86
N TRP A 149 -20.69 -11.00 -0.14
CA TRP A 149 -20.33 -10.81 -1.55
C TRP A 149 -20.26 -9.35 -1.99
N ARG A 150 -20.83 -8.41 -1.22
CA ARG A 150 -20.70 -6.95 -1.45
C ARG A 150 -19.52 -6.32 -0.72
N ASP A 151 -18.83 -7.07 0.12
CA ASP A 151 -17.62 -6.61 0.80
C ASP A 151 -16.43 -6.63 -0.17
N GLU A 152 -16.63 -5.90 -1.27
CA GLU A 152 -15.71 -5.74 -2.38
C GLU A 152 -14.74 -4.59 -2.03
N TYR A 153 -13.51 -4.70 -2.53
CA TYR A 153 -12.52 -3.64 -2.43
C TYR A 153 -11.63 -3.58 -3.66
N ILE A 154 -11.02 -2.41 -3.83
CA ILE A 154 -9.89 -2.18 -4.72
C ILE A 154 -8.83 -1.42 -3.95
N GLU A 155 -7.59 -1.76 -4.20
CA GLU A 155 -6.47 -1.10 -3.58
C GLU A 155 -5.61 -0.44 -4.65
N LEU A 156 -5.14 0.77 -4.38
CA LEU A 156 -4.14 1.46 -5.19
C LEU A 156 -2.79 1.41 -4.48
N ILE A 157 -1.70 1.41 -5.24
CA ILE A 157 -0.34 1.54 -4.72
C ILE A 157 0.34 2.77 -5.31
N ASN A 158 1.03 3.53 -4.47
CA ASN A 158 1.95 4.58 -4.87
C ASN A 158 3.36 3.99 -4.98
N LYS A 159 3.92 4.00 -6.18
CA LYS A 159 5.26 3.47 -6.49
C LYS A 159 6.38 4.49 -6.30
N THR A 160 6.07 5.68 -5.78
CA THR A 160 7.03 6.78 -5.58
C THR A 160 7.35 7.01 -4.10
N ASP A 161 8.38 7.81 -3.85
CA ASP A 161 8.81 8.28 -2.53
C ASP A 161 8.08 9.56 -2.09
N ARG A 162 7.01 9.96 -2.79
CA ARG A 162 6.24 11.19 -2.54
C ARG A 162 4.81 10.87 -2.14
N ALA A 163 4.16 11.71 -1.35
CA ALA A 163 2.72 11.61 -1.12
C ALA A 163 1.96 12.29 -2.25
N PHE A 164 0.77 11.81 -2.58
CA PHE A 164 -0.11 12.45 -3.56
C PHE A 164 -1.54 12.61 -3.02
N TYR A 165 -2.16 13.72 -3.39
CA TYR A 165 -3.61 13.91 -3.23
C TYR A 165 -4.31 13.44 -4.51
N ILE A 166 -5.27 12.54 -4.35
CA ILE A 166 -6.00 11.89 -5.45
C ILE A 166 -7.44 12.37 -5.51
N ASP A 167 -7.62 13.69 -5.43
CA ASP A 167 -8.95 14.30 -5.37
C ASP A 167 -9.74 14.18 -6.66
N PHE A 168 -10.99 13.72 -6.56
CA PHE A 168 -11.89 13.49 -7.69
C PHE A 168 -11.32 12.55 -8.76
N TRP A 169 -10.44 11.65 -8.36
CA TRP A 169 -9.99 10.56 -9.21
C TRP A 169 -11.14 9.58 -9.44
N SER A 170 -11.01 8.76 -10.48
CA SER A 170 -12.05 7.79 -10.83
C SER A 170 -11.50 6.48 -11.37
N ILE A 171 -12.28 5.41 -11.22
CA ILE A 171 -12.06 4.13 -11.88
C ILE A 171 -13.32 3.78 -12.68
N GLU A 172 -13.18 3.63 -14.00
CA GLU A 172 -14.29 3.18 -14.85
C GLU A 172 -14.68 1.72 -14.58
N ASN A 173 -15.95 1.39 -14.77
CA ASN A 173 -16.55 0.06 -14.56
C ASN A 173 -16.57 -0.42 -13.10
N MET A 174 -16.35 0.49 -12.15
CA MET A 174 -16.19 0.19 -10.73
C MET A 174 -17.41 0.57 -9.86
N ALA A 175 -18.41 1.23 -10.48
CA ALA A 175 -19.73 1.47 -9.91
C ALA A 175 -20.80 0.68 -10.69
N GLY A 176 -20.45 -0.57 -11.04
CA GLY A 176 -21.14 -1.37 -12.05
C GLY A 176 -20.66 -1.10 -13.48
N SER A 177 -20.97 -2.03 -14.38
CA SER A 177 -20.53 -1.98 -15.78
C SER A 177 -20.99 -0.70 -16.48
N GLY A 178 -20.03 0.02 -17.08
CA GLY A 178 -20.23 1.29 -17.79
C GLY A 178 -20.25 2.54 -16.92
N ASN A 179 -20.12 2.43 -15.59
CA ASN A 179 -20.14 3.57 -14.68
C ASN A 179 -18.78 3.81 -14.02
N SER A 180 -18.41 5.08 -13.83
CA SER A 180 -17.23 5.46 -13.07
C SER A 180 -17.54 5.55 -11.57
N PHE A 181 -16.64 5.03 -10.76
CA PHE A 181 -16.61 5.29 -9.31
C PHE A 181 -15.63 6.44 -9.04
N TYR A 182 -16.01 7.39 -8.20
CA TYR A 182 -15.18 8.56 -7.87
C TYR A 182 -14.77 8.51 -6.40
N PHE A 183 -13.54 8.93 -6.12
CA PHE A 183 -12.97 8.94 -4.77
C PHE A 183 -11.99 10.09 -4.64
N SER A 184 -11.65 10.38 -3.38
CA SER A 184 -10.70 11.41 -2.97
C SER A 184 -9.94 10.90 -1.76
N GLY A 185 -8.71 11.37 -1.60
CA GLY A 185 -7.90 11.04 -0.43
C GLY A 185 -6.44 11.39 -0.64
N LYS A 186 -5.62 10.94 0.32
CA LYS A 186 -4.16 11.08 0.27
C LYS A 186 -3.54 9.69 0.27
N ILE A 187 -2.66 9.43 -0.69
CA ILE A 187 -1.84 8.22 -0.72
C ILE A 187 -0.41 8.55 -0.28
N ALA A 188 0.11 7.80 0.70
CA ALA A 188 1.43 8.01 1.27
C ALA A 188 2.56 7.56 0.30
N PRO A 189 3.82 8.00 0.50
CA PRO A 189 4.99 7.46 -0.19
C PRO A 189 5.06 5.94 -0.05
N GLY A 190 5.24 5.21 -1.15
CA GLY A 190 5.28 3.73 -1.14
C GLY A 190 3.99 3.07 -0.61
N GLY A 191 2.94 3.86 -0.35
CA GLY A 191 1.79 3.44 0.43
C GLY A 191 0.68 2.83 -0.40
N LEU A 192 -0.24 2.19 0.30
CA LEU A 192 -1.48 1.64 -0.24
C LEU A 192 -2.64 2.61 0.03
N PHE A 193 -3.66 2.56 -0.82
CA PHE A 193 -4.91 3.31 -0.64
C PHE A 193 -6.10 2.37 -0.85
N LEU A 194 -6.73 1.97 0.23
CA LEU A 194 -7.77 0.97 0.26
C LEU A 194 -9.17 1.59 0.10
N ILE A 195 -9.84 1.21 -0.99
CA ILE A 195 -11.20 1.66 -1.35
C ILE A 195 -12.17 0.48 -1.17
N THR A 196 -13.17 0.63 -0.31
CA THR A 196 -14.10 -0.45 0.05
C THR A 196 -15.57 -0.06 -0.14
N ASN A 197 -16.45 -1.07 -0.17
CA ASN A 197 -17.90 -0.83 -0.11
C ASN A 197 -18.36 -0.39 1.31
N TYR A 198 -17.73 -0.95 2.34
CA TYR A 198 -18.10 -0.75 3.75
C TYR A 198 -16.99 -0.07 4.54
N VAL A 199 -17.37 0.84 5.43
CA VAL A 199 -16.47 1.42 6.44
C VAL A 199 -15.91 0.35 7.39
N GLU A 200 -14.81 0.70 8.06
CA GLU A 200 -14.28 -0.04 9.21
C GLU A 200 -15.40 -0.38 10.23
N ASP A 201 -15.25 -1.51 10.91
CA ASP A 201 -16.17 -2.03 11.94
C ASP A 201 -17.63 -2.31 11.48
N SER A 202 -17.93 -2.21 10.19
CA SER A 202 -19.23 -2.61 9.65
C SER A 202 -19.51 -4.08 9.96
N GLU A 203 -20.73 -4.40 10.41
CA GLU A 203 -21.15 -5.80 10.58
C GLU A 203 -21.11 -6.61 9.27
N ASN A 204 -21.03 -5.93 8.13
CA ASN A 204 -20.97 -6.52 6.79
C ASN A 204 -19.56 -6.71 6.24
N THR A 205 -18.52 -6.19 6.90
CA THR A 205 -17.13 -6.31 6.42
C THR A 205 -16.32 -7.35 7.18
N ALA A 206 -15.52 -8.13 6.48
CA ALA A 206 -14.48 -8.99 7.05
C ALA A 206 -13.10 -8.32 7.02
N ILE A 207 -12.97 -7.18 6.34
CA ILE A 207 -11.74 -6.41 6.27
C ILE A 207 -11.45 -5.83 7.66
N SER A 208 -10.26 -6.09 8.18
CA SER A 208 -9.76 -5.57 9.46
C SER A 208 -8.63 -4.55 9.30
N ALA A 209 -8.24 -4.24 8.06
CA ALA A 209 -7.31 -3.16 7.75
C ALA A 209 -7.97 -1.79 7.94
N SER A 210 -7.15 -0.74 8.04
CA SER A 210 -7.66 0.62 7.96
C SER A 210 -8.14 0.92 6.54
N VAL A 211 -9.27 1.62 6.42
CA VAL A 211 -9.91 1.96 5.16
C VAL A 211 -9.72 3.44 4.86
N ASP A 212 -9.11 3.74 3.71
CA ASP A 212 -8.88 5.12 3.29
C ASP A 212 -10.13 5.77 2.68
N TYR A 213 -10.93 5.00 1.95
CA TYR A 213 -12.18 5.47 1.37
C TYR A 213 -13.25 4.38 1.34
N ALA A 214 -14.43 4.66 1.88
CA ALA A 214 -15.56 3.74 1.85
C ALA A 214 -16.78 4.39 1.20
N ASP A 215 -17.35 3.73 0.19
CA ASP A 215 -18.62 4.13 -0.42
C ASP A 215 -19.39 2.91 -0.90
N SER A 216 -20.64 2.79 -0.43
CA SER A 216 -21.55 1.71 -0.81
C SER A 216 -21.91 1.65 -2.30
N GLY A 217 -21.56 2.69 -3.07
CA GLY A 217 -21.63 2.71 -4.53
C GLY A 217 -20.57 1.88 -5.23
N LEU A 218 -19.53 1.41 -4.51
CA LEU A 218 -18.53 0.49 -5.04
C LEU A 218 -19.22 -0.82 -5.45
N SER A 219 -19.11 -1.20 -6.71
CA SER A 219 -19.70 -2.45 -7.20
C SER A 219 -18.92 -2.99 -8.38
N ILE A 220 -18.24 -4.12 -8.15
CA ILE A 220 -17.36 -4.75 -9.12
C ILE A 220 -18.15 -5.81 -9.91
N PRO A 221 -18.26 -5.70 -11.25
CA PRO A 221 -19.07 -6.66 -12.00
C PRO A 221 -18.48 -8.07 -11.96
N ASN A 222 -19.22 -9.06 -11.44
CA ASN A 222 -18.84 -10.48 -11.45
C ASN A 222 -18.81 -11.11 -12.86
N THR A 223 -19.45 -10.49 -13.85
CA THR A 223 -19.63 -11.06 -15.20
C THR A 223 -18.79 -10.39 -16.28
N ALA A 224 -18.05 -9.33 -15.93
CA ALA A 224 -17.24 -8.57 -16.87
C ALA A 224 -15.98 -8.08 -16.16
N PHE A 225 -14.82 -8.57 -16.59
CA PHE A 225 -13.53 -8.23 -16.03
C PHE A 225 -13.02 -6.92 -16.64
N GLY A 226 -13.43 -5.80 -16.04
CA GLY A 226 -13.03 -4.47 -16.47
C GLY A 226 -13.49 -4.12 -17.91
N PRO A 227 -12.72 -3.32 -18.66
CA PRO A 227 -11.46 -2.71 -18.25
C PRO A 227 -11.70 -1.69 -17.12
N PHE A 228 -11.01 -1.86 -16.00
CA PHE A 228 -10.95 -0.89 -14.92
C PHE A 228 -9.91 0.15 -15.29
N ILE A 229 -10.34 1.39 -15.51
CA ILE A 229 -9.46 2.45 -16.03
C ILE A 229 -9.34 3.52 -14.96
N LEU A 230 -8.16 3.58 -14.32
CA LEU A 230 -7.82 4.58 -13.30
C LEU A 230 -7.50 5.91 -13.98
N LYS A 231 -8.20 6.97 -13.57
CA LYS A 231 -8.04 8.32 -14.11
C LYS A 231 -7.92 9.36 -13.01
N ASN A 232 -7.09 10.36 -13.23
CA ASN A 232 -7.11 11.58 -12.42
C ASN A 232 -8.33 12.45 -12.75
N TYR A 233 -8.50 13.55 -12.02
CA TYR A 233 -9.61 14.50 -12.20
C TYR A 233 -9.65 15.17 -13.58
N GLU A 234 -8.52 15.21 -14.30
CA GLU A 234 -8.41 15.75 -15.67
C GLU A 234 -8.74 14.73 -16.75
N GLY A 235 -8.95 13.46 -16.37
CA GLY A 235 -9.22 12.35 -17.27
C GLY A 235 -7.98 11.70 -17.87
N MET A 236 -6.78 12.03 -17.38
CA MET A 236 -5.53 11.34 -17.72
C MET A 236 -5.57 9.92 -17.17
N ILE A 237 -5.22 8.93 -18.00
CA ILE A 237 -5.20 7.52 -17.61
C ILE A 237 -3.88 7.18 -16.94
N PHE A 238 -3.96 6.56 -15.77
CA PHE A 238 -2.81 6.12 -14.98
C PHE A 238 -2.56 4.62 -15.12
N ASP A 239 -3.64 3.84 -15.13
CA ASP A 239 -3.58 2.39 -15.19
C ASP A 239 -4.84 1.83 -15.86
N THR A 240 -4.73 0.65 -16.47
CA THR A 240 -5.85 -0.08 -17.07
C THR A 240 -5.72 -1.57 -16.80
N VAL A 241 -6.71 -2.14 -16.11
CA VAL A 241 -6.71 -3.55 -15.71
C VAL A 241 -7.93 -4.26 -16.29
N GLY A 242 -7.71 -5.41 -16.92
CA GLY A 242 -8.75 -6.23 -17.54
C GLY A 242 -9.06 -5.89 -18.99
N ASP A 243 -9.82 -6.78 -19.62
CA ASP A 243 -10.08 -6.80 -21.07
C ASP A 243 -11.58 -6.86 -21.42
N GLY A 244 -12.45 -6.73 -20.43
CA GLY A 244 -13.91 -6.87 -20.55
C GLY A 244 -14.40 -8.30 -20.69
N GLY A 245 -13.51 -9.29 -20.62
CA GLY A 245 -13.82 -10.72 -20.68
C GLY A 245 -14.28 -11.30 -19.35
N SER A 246 -13.98 -12.57 -19.12
CA SER A 246 -14.19 -13.24 -17.84
C SER A 246 -12.95 -13.13 -16.96
N TYR A 247 -13.13 -13.09 -15.63
CA TYR A 247 -12.02 -13.18 -14.68
C TYR A 247 -11.24 -14.48 -14.91
N ARG A 248 -9.92 -14.33 -14.99
CA ARG A 248 -8.96 -15.46 -15.10
C ARG A 248 -8.20 -15.68 -13.79
N LEU A 249 -8.30 -14.73 -12.87
CA LEU A 249 -7.60 -14.65 -11.60
C LEU A 249 -8.56 -14.12 -10.53
N GLY A 250 -8.21 -14.35 -9.27
CA GLY A 250 -9.18 -14.36 -8.17
C GLY A 250 -10.04 -15.63 -8.20
N GLU A 251 -10.81 -15.83 -7.13
CA GLU A 251 -11.71 -16.98 -6.99
C GLU A 251 -13.06 -16.50 -6.45
N ASN A 252 -14.14 -17.09 -6.97
CA ASN A 252 -15.49 -16.76 -6.52
C ASN A 252 -16.36 -18.02 -6.51
N SER A 253 -16.19 -18.80 -5.46
CA SER A 253 -17.02 -19.94 -5.13
C SER A 253 -17.74 -19.71 -3.80
N ALA A 254 -18.58 -20.67 -3.39
CA ALA A 254 -19.26 -20.58 -2.10
C ALA A 254 -18.30 -20.86 -0.92
N GLU A 255 -17.24 -21.64 -1.16
CA GLU A 255 -16.29 -22.11 -0.16
C GLU A 255 -14.97 -21.32 -0.17
N VAL A 256 -14.61 -20.72 -1.30
CA VAL A 256 -13.36 -19.98 -1.50
C VAL A 256 -13.64 -18.68 -2.23
N LYS A 257 -13.14 -17.59 -1.67
CA LYS A 257 -13.05 -16.28 -2.32
C LYS A 257 -11.62 -15.80 -2.26
N ALA A 258 -11.14 -15.27 -3.38
CA ALA A 258 -9.80 -14.72 -3.49
C ALA A 258 -9.82 -13.47 -4.36
N SER A 259 -9.09 -12.45 -3.94
CA SER A 259 -8.79 -11.28 -4.77
C SER A 259 -7.82 -11.63 -5.89
N MET A 260 -7.75 -10.73 -6.87
CA MET A 260 -6.71 -10.71 -7.88
C MET A 260 -5.70 -9.61 -7.50
N SER A 261 -4.42 -9.97 -7.41
CA SER A 261 -3.34 -9.09 -6.96
C SER A 261 -2.27 -8.91 -8.02
N ARG A 262 -1.70 -7.72 -8.08
CA ARG A 262 -0.56 -7.37 -8.94
C ARG A 262 0.72 -7.83 -8.26
N TYR A 263 1.66 -8.41 -9.01
CA TYR A 263 3.00 -8.66 -8.47
C TYR A 263 3.67 -7.36 -8.04
N ASN A 264 4.34 -7.36 -6.88
CA ASN A 264 4.99 -6.18 -6.31
C ASN A 264 6.02 -5.53 -7.26
N SER A 265 6.68 -6.34 -8.09
CA SER A 265 7.68 -5.93 -9.08
C SER A 265 7.06 -5.35 -10.37
N SER A 266 5.77 -5.56 -10.63
CA SER A 266 5.12 -5.07 -11.85
C SER A 266 4.99 -3.54 -11.82
N THR A 267 5.48 -2.88 -12.87
CA THR A 267 5.27 -1.45 -13.14
C THR A 267 4.35 -1.21 -14.34
N SER A 268 3.64 -2.25 -14.81
CA SER A 268 2.83 -2.16 -16.02
C SER A 268 1.59 -1.28 -15.82
N THR A 269 1.38 -0.32 -16.71
CA THR A 269 0.22 0.59 -16.71
C THR A 269 -0.92 0.10 -17.60
N VAL A 270 -0.79 -1.11 -18.15
CA VAL A 270 -1.75 -1.76 -19.03
C VAL A 270 -1.99 -3.19 -18.56
N TRP A 271 -3.08 -3.79 -19.04
CA TRP A 271 -3.44 -5.14 -18.66
C TRP A 271 -2.50 -6.18 -19.29
N GLU A 272 -1.64 -6.75 -18.45
CA GLU A 272 -0.73 -7.86 -18.75
C GLU A 272 -1.01 -8.99 -17.75
N PRO A 273 -1.71 -10.08 -18.14
CA PRO A 273 -2.09 -11.14 -17.21
C PRO A 273 -0.94 -11.74 -16.40
N GLU A 274 0.26 -11.75 -16.96
CA GLU A 274 1.51 -12.21 -16.32
C GLU A 274 1.96 -11.31 -15.15
N SER A 275 1.46 -10.08 -15.06
CA SER A 275 1.74 -9.16 -13.97
C SER A 275 0.80 -9.35 -12.77
N TRP A 276 -0.11 -10.33 -12.83
CA TRP A 276 -1.17 -10.54 -11.85
C TRP A 276 -1.29 -12.02 -11.45
N TYR A 277 -1.84 -12.25 -10.27
CA TYR A 277 -2.10 -13.58 -9.73
C TYR A 277 -3.35 -13.61 -8.83
N THR A 278 -3.76 -14.81 -8.41
CA THR A 278 -4.83 -15.03 -7.43
C THR A 278 -4.22 -15.11 -6.04
N GLU A 279 -4.69 -14.29 -5.11
CA GLU A 279 -4.18 -14.33 -3.73
C GLU A 279 -4.41 -15.69 -3.05
N THR A 280 -3.42 -16.08 -2.25
CA THR A 280 -3.39 -17.33 -1.49
C THR A 280 -3.24 -17.09 0.00
N LEU A 281 -2.91 -15.86 0.40
CA LEU A 281 -2.84 -15.43 1.79
C LEU A 281 -4.15 -14.77 2.21
N SER A 282 -4.52 -14.95 3.47
CA SER A 282 -5.61 -14.21 4.12
C SER A 282 -4.98 -13.29 5.16
N LEU A 283 -4.72 -12.05 4.78
CA LEU A 283 -4.18 -11.02 5.65
C LEU A 283 -5.21 -9.89 5.79
N ASN A 284 -5.40 -9.39 7.00
CA ASN A 284 -6.40 -8.38 7.31
C ASN A 284 -7.84 -8.76 6.91
N LEU A 285 -8.14 -10.06 6.86
CA LEU A 285 -9.46 -10.62 6.56
C LEU A 285 -9.85 -11.63 7.64
N LEU A 286 -10.99 -11.39 8.29
CA LEU A 286 -11.42 -12.14 9.48
C LEU A 286 -12.19 -13.44 9.16
N ASP A 287 -12.47 -13.71 7.89
CA ASP A 287 -13.38 -14.77 7.47
C ASP A 287 -12.70 -15.87 6.63
N GLY A 288 -11.38 -15.79 6.43
CA GLY A 288 -10.61 -16.73 5.62
C GLY A 288 -10.68 -16.49 4.12
N THR A 289 -11.26 -15.37 3.67
CA THR A 289 -11.11 -14.89 2.28
C THR A 289 -9.63 -14.65 2.00
N MET A 290 -9.16 -15.04 0.82
CA MET A 290 -7.79 -14.76 0.40
C MET A 290 -7.70 -13.36 -0.20
N GLY A 291 -6.75 -12.58 0.28
CA GLY A 291 -6.48 -11.20 -0.07
C GLY A 291 -5.59 -10.55 0.97
N THR A 292 -5.02 -9.40 0.61
CA THR A 292 -4.08 -8.66 1.45
C THR A 292 -4.46 -7.19 1.62
N PRO A 293 -5.75 -6.83 1.86
CA PRO A 293 -6.15 -5.42 1.94
C PRO A 293 -5.35 -4.67 3.01
N GLY A 294 -4.81 -3.52 2.66
CA GLY A 294 -3.97 -2.68 3.51
C GLY A 294 -2.58 -3.25 3.81
N ALA A 295 -2.15 -4.29 3.08
CA ALA A 295 -0.85 -4.92 3.24
C ALA A 295 -0.21 -5.23 1.89
N ARG A 296 1.11 -5.49 1.90
CA ARG A 296 1.82 -5.87 0.67
C ARG A 296 1.25 -7.19 0.12
N ASN A 297 0.99 -7.19 -1.19
CA ASN A 297 0.60 -8.36 -1.97
C ASN A 297 1.59 -9.53 -1.75
N SER A 298 1.09 -10.75 -1.63
CA SER A 298 1.90 -11.94 -1.29
C SER A 298 3.00 -12.26 -2.31
N GLY A 299 2.77 -11.97 -3.59
CA GLY A 299 3.68 -12.31 -4.69
C GLY A 299 3.72 -13.80 -5.05
N GLU A 300 2.75 -14.60 -4.60
CA GLU A 300 2.77 -16.07 -4.75
C GLU A 300 1.58 -16.61 -5.56
N THR A 301 1.84 -17.48 -6.54
CA THR A 301 0.81 -18.29 -7.21
C THR A 301 0.81 -19.71 -6.66
N GLY A 302 -0.03 -20.04 -5.66
CA GLY A 302 -0.13 -21.45 -5.25
C GLY A 302 -0.86 -21.76 -3.94
N SER A 303 -2.08 -22.29 -4.09
CA SER A 303 -2.83 -23.12 -3.13
C SER A 303 -3.08 -22.55 -1.72
N ALA A 304 -4.35 -22.21 -1.47
CA ALA A 304 -4.93 -21.99 -0.15
C ALA A 304 -4.34 -22.94 0.92
N GLY A 305 -3.50 -22.41 1.81
CA GLY A 305 -2.77 -23.26 2.74
C GLY A 305 -2.26 -22.62 4.03
N ALA A 306 -1.97 -21.31 4.08
CA ALA A 306 -1.50 -20.68 5.31
C ALA A 306 -2.66 -19.99 6.06
N SER A 307 -3.33 -20.72 6.96
CA SER A 307 -4.26 -20.14 7.93
C SER A 307 -3.57 -19.07 8.80
N GLY A 308 -4.30 -18.03 9.20
CA GLY A 308 -3.83 -16.74 9.75
C GLY A 308 -2.76 -16.71 10.86
N ASP A 309 -2.48 -17.81 11.57
CA ASP A 309 -1.51 -17.87 12.67
C ASP A 309 -0.08 -18.27 12.24
N SER A 310 0.13 -18.71 10.99
CA SER A 310 1.47 -19.09 10.52
C SER A 310 2.33 -17.87 10.22
N ALA A 311 3.62 -17.98 10.57
CA ALA A 311 4.65 -17.02 10.15
C ALA A 311 4.86 -17.08 8.64
N ILE A 312 5.51 -16.04 8.09
CA ILE A 312 6.00 -16.02 6.70
C ILE A 312 7.48 -15.65 6.75
N ALA A 313 8.29 -16.32 5.94
CA ALA A 313 9.72 -16.07 5.86
C ALA A 313 10.25 -16.20 4.43
N ILE A 314 11.38 -15.54 4.19
CA ILE A 314 12.17 -15.63 2.97
C ILE A 314 13.58 -16.16 3.29
N ILE A 315 14.23 -16.81 2.33
CA ILE A 315 15.64 -17.19 2.37
C ILE A 315 16.48 -15.94 2.11
N THR A 316 17.30 -15.54 3.08
CA THR A 316 18.19 -14.37 2.96
C THR A 316 19.63 -14.75 2.73
N GLU A 317 20.05 -15.93 3.15
CA GLU A 317 21.43 -16.38 2.99
C GLU A 317 21.48 -17.90 3.02
N TYR A 318 22.45 -18.49 2.32
CA TYR A 318 22.73 -19.92 2.43
C TYR A 318 24.23 -20.16 2.37
N SER A 319 24.66 -21.29 2.93
CA SER A 319 26.02 -21.81 2.80
C SER A 319 25.97 -23.33 2.85
N ILE A 320 26.22 -23.97 1.71
CA ILE A 320 26.30 -25.42 1.57
C ILE A 320 27.71 -25.86 1.18
N ASP A 321 28.30 -26.73 1.98
CA ASP A 321 29.65 -27.28 1.82
C ASP A 321 29.73 -28.76 2.23
N ALA A 322 28.95 -29.62 1.55
CA ALA A 322 28.98 -31.06 1.80
C ALA A 322 30.33 -31.71 1.38
N GLY A 323 31.36 -31.57 2.22
CA GLY A 323 32.59 -32.39 2.15
C GLY A 323 33.95 -31.69 2.26
N ASP A 324 34.06 -30.38 2.50
CA ASP A 324 35.33 -29.64 2.28
C ASP A 324 35.76 -28.60 3.33
N GLU A 325 35.48 -28.87 4.61
CA GLU A 325 36.12 -28.24 5.80
C GLU A 325 35.62 -26.82 6.18
N ILE A 326 34.53 -26.29 5.59
CA ILE A 326 34.03 -24.91 5.87
C ILE A 326 32.93 -24.82 6.95
N GLY A 327 32.43 -25.93 7.49
CA GLY A 327 31.58 -25.90 8.69
C GLY A 327 30.25 -26.61 8.53
N GLU A 328 29.18 -26.04 9.10
CA GLU A 328 27.81 -26.57 9.02
C GLU A 328 27.15 -26.14 7.70
N ASP A 329 26.24 -26.98 7.17
CA ASP A 329 25.38 -26.64 6.04
C ASP A 329 24.12 -25.95 6.56
N TRP A 330 23.80 -24.76 6.06
CA TRP A 330 22.70 -23.98 6.60
C TRP A 330 22.05 -23.02 5.60
N VAL A 331 20.84 -22.63 5.96
CA VAL A 331 20.02 -21.59 5.32
C VAL A 331 19.53 -20.63 6.39
N GLU A 332 19.64 -19.35 6.12
CA GLU A 332 19.05 -18.29 6.92
C GLU A 332 17.69 -17.88 6.36
N LEU A 333 16.74 -17.77 7.28
CA LEU A 333 15.38 -17.32 7.05
C LEU A 333 15.17 -15.98 7.76
N PHE A 334 14.57 -15.02 7.06
CA PHE A 334 14.11 -13.76 7.63
C PHE A 334 12.58 -13.74 7.73
N ILE A 335 12.06 -13.48 8.93
CA ILE A 335 10.62 -13.46 9.19
C ILE A 335 10.03 -12.13 8.72
N ILE A 336 9.15 -12.20 7.72
CA ILE A 336 8.43 -11.04 7.17
C ILE A 336 7.01 -10.90 7.74
N LYS A 337 6.54 -11.87 8.54
CA LYS A 337 5.29 -11.81 9.30
C LYS A 337 5.41 -12.67 10.55
N SER A 338 5.12 -12.10 11.73
CA SER A 338 5.03 -12.85 12.99
C SER A 338 4.05 -14.03 12.90
N GLY A 339 4.36 -15.11 13.61
CA GLY A 339 3.46 -16.26 13.77
C GLY A 339 4.20 -17.56 14.06
N SER A 340 3.46 -18.66 13.94
CA SER A 340 3.98 -20.01 14.18
C SER A 340 4.77 -20.54 12.98
N ILE A 341 5.98 -21.03 13.24
CA ILE A 341 6.82 -21.78 12.28
C ILE A 341 6.65 -23.30 12.43
N ARG A 342 5.58 -23.75 13.09
CA ARG A 342 5.28 -25.17 13.30
C ARG A 342 5.31 -25.98 11.99
N ASP A 343 4.75 -25.42 10.93
CA ASP A 343 4.52 -26.10 9.66
C ASP A 343 5.55 -25.72 8.59
N PHE A 344 6.62 -25.01 8.97
CA PHE A 344 7.74 -24.72 8.09
C PHE A 344 8.54 -25.98 7.81
N ILE A 345 8.76 -26.28 6.54
CA ILE A 345 9.62 -27.35 6.04
C ILE A 345 10.66 -26.66 5.16
N LEU A 346 11.95 -26.81 5.48
CA LEU A 346 13.03 -26.48 4.57
C LEU A 346 13.43 -27.79 3.88
N THR A 347 13.34 -27.84 2.56
CA THR A 347 13.52 -29.05 1.77
C THR A 347 14.54 -28.86 0.67
N ASP A 348 15.33 -29.92 0.44
CA ASP A 348 16.19 -30.07 -0.74
C ASP A 348 15.50 -30.82 -1.90
N LEU A 349 14.21 -31.12 -1.72
CA LEU A 349 13.35 -31.88 -2.62
C LEU A 349 13.71 -33.36 -2.77
N ASP A 350 14.53 -33.94 -1.88
CA ASP A 350 14.82 -35.39 -1.88
C ASP A 350 13.62 -36.27 -1.49
N GLY A 351 12.56 -35.64 -0.96
CA GLY A 351 11.27 -36.23 -0.64
C GLY A 351 11.19 -36.84 0.77
N THR A 352 12.17 -36.59 1.64
CA THR A 352 12.21 -37.07 3.03
C THR A 352 12.19 -35.98 4.10
N ASP A 353 11.79 -34.77 3.74
CA ASP A 353 11.86 -33.60 4.61
C ASP A 353 10.73 -33.51 5.64
N LEU A 354 11.05 -32.91 6.78
CA LEU A 354 10.16 -32.74 7.91
C LEU A 354 10.17 -31.30 8.42
N SER A 355 9.17 -30.96 9.23
CA SER A 355 9.08 -29.64 9.86
C SER A 355 10.38 -29.26 10.59
N ILE A 356 10.84 -28.01 10.41
CA ILE A 356 12.07 -27.48 11.02
C ILE A 356 12.01 -27.45 12.55
N THR A 357 10.80 -27.52 13.12
CA THR A 357 10.54 -27.50 14.56
C THR A 357 10.16 -28.88 15.11
N ASN A 358 10.16 -29.92 14.28
CA ASN A 358 9.55 -31.22 14.59
C ASN A 358 8.08 -31.06 15.04
N TRP A 359 7.34 -30.24 14.29
CA TRP A 359 5.91 -29.95 14.52
C TRP A 359 5.62 -29.30 15.87
N LYS A 360 6.64 -28.75 16.54
CA LYS A 360 6.45 -27.97 17.75
C LYS A 360 6.00 -26.57 17.38
N ASP A 361 5.02 -26.10 18.13
CA ASP A 361 4.54 -24.74 17.97
C ASP A 361 5.56 -23.77 18.56
N ILE A 362 6.20 -22.99 17.69
CA ILE A 362 7.21 -22.00 18.04
C ILE A 362 6.82 -20.71 17.34
N GLU A 363 6.53 -19.70 18.13
CA GLU A 363 6.23 -18.35 17.67
C GLU A 363 7.53 -17.60 17.38
N VAL A 364 7.55 -16.91 16.25
CA VAL A 364 8.60 -15.99 15.85
C VAL A 364 7.99 -14.63 15.56
N GLU A 365 8.81 -13.58 15.71
CA GLU A 365 8.38 -12.22 15.43
C GLU A 365 8.91 -11.74 14.07
N GLU A 366 8.18 -10.82 13.44
CA GLU A 366 8.66 -10.06 12.29
C GLU A 366 10.04 -9.43 12.57
N GLU A 367 10.86 -9.33 11.53
CA GLU A 367 12.25 -8.87 11.57
C GLU A 367 13.24 -9.81 12.29
N GLN A 368 12.81 -11.01 12.71
CA GLN A 368 13.73 -12.00 13.26
C GLN A 368 14.46 -12.80 12.17
N TYR A 369 15.71 -13.12 12.46
CA TYR A 369 16.50 -14.09 11.69
C TYR A 369 16.49 -15.43 12.38
N ILE A 370 16.21 -16.48 11.63
CA ILE A 370 16.31 -17.88 12.06
C ILE A 370 17.24 -18.63 11.12
N LEU A 371 18.11 -19.46 11.71
CA LEU A 371 19.08 -20.26 10.96
C LEU A 371 18.64 -21.72 11.01
N VAL A 372 18.41 -22.32 9.86
CA VAL A 372 18.13 -23.76 9.74
C VAL A 372 19.40 -24.46 9.31
N VAL A 373 19.81 -25.46 10.08
CA VAL A 373 21.08 -26.17 9.92
C VAL A 373 20.80 -27.64 9.67
N TRP A 374 21.35 -28.20 8.60
CA TRP A 374 21.27 -29.64 8.35
C TRP A 374 22.17 -30.37 9.36
N GLY A 375 21.53 -31.03 10.32
CA GLY A 375 22.15 -31.91 11.30
C GLY A 375 22.22 -33.34 10.78
N ARG A 376 23.29 -34.07 11.13
CA ARG A 376 23.41 -35.46 10.66
C ARG A 376 22.43 -36.35 11.41
N SER A 377 21.70 -37.19 10.69
CA SER A 377 20.78 -38.19 11.26
C SER A 377 21.43 -39.15 12.29
N SER A 378 22.76 -39.24 12.31
CA SER A 378 23.54 -39.99 13.30
C SER A 378 23.73 -39.28 14.66
N ASP A 379 23.31 -38.03 14.80
CA ASP A 379 23.48 -37.26 16.03
C ASP A 379 22.59 -37.77 17.17
N GLU A 380 23.04 -37.62 18.43
CA GLU A 380 22.30 -38.12 19.61
C GLU A 380 20.94 -37.41 19.79
N GLU A 381 20.86 -36.11 19.46
CA GLU A 381 19.62 -35.34 19.42
C GLU A 381 19.46 -34.71 18.02
N PRO A 382 18.80 -35.43 17.09
CA PRO A 382 18.68 -35.03 15.68
C PRO A 382 17.93 -33.71 15.48
N TYR A 383 16.92 -33.46 16.31
CA TYR A 383 16.26 -32.16 16.40
C TYR A 383 16.73 -31.44 17.66
N ARG A 384 17.41 -30.31 17.48
CA ARG A 384 17.73 -29.40 18.57
C ARG A 384 17.54 -27.95 18.16
N ASN A 385 17.20 -27.11 19.12
CA ASN A 385 17.10 -25.66 18.95
C ASN A 385 18.09 -25.00 19.91
N GLU A 386 18.89 -24.10 19.37
CA GLU A 386 19.83 -23.26 20.13
C GLU A 386 19.54 -21.77 19.82
N GLY A 387 18.56 -21.21 20.54
CA GLY A 387 18.13 -19.82 20.32
C GLY A 387 17.38 -19.69 19.00
N ASN A 388 17.98 -19.00 18.03
CA ASN A 388 17.42 -18.86 16.68
C ASN A 388 17.99 -19.89 15.69
N ARG A 389 18.77 -20.88 16.15
CA ARG A 389 19.30 -21.96 15.32
C ARG A 389 18.45 -23.22 15.46
N PHE A 390 18.01 -23.79 14.35
CA PHE A 390 17.17 -24.99 14.25
C PHE A 390 17.93 -26.08 13.50
N TYR A 391 18.23 -27.17 14.19
CA TYR A 391 18.91 -28.31 13.61
C TYR A 391 17.89 -29.33 13.13
N ILE A 392 17.92 -29.66 11.84
CA ILE A 392 17.01 -30.62 11.21
C ILE A 392 17.76 -31.93 10.88
N PRO A 393 17.16 -33.11 11.11
CA PRO A 393 17.84 -34.38 10.91
C PRO A 393 17.64 -34.91 9.50
N ASP A 394 18.23 -34.21 8.55
CA ASP A 394 18.15 -34.54 7.15
C ASP A 394 19.53 -34.78 6.55
N ASN A 395 19.57 -35.40 5.37
CA ASN A 395 20.81 -35.42 4.61
C ASN A 395 21.12 -33.99 4.16
N PRO A 396 22.36 -33.52 4.32
CA PRO A 396 22.70 -32.19 3.82
C PRO A 396 22.65 -32.18 2.29
N PRO A 397 22.20 -31.07 1.69
CA PRO A 397 22.16 -30.90 0.25
C PRO A 397 23.56 -31.02 -0.35
N THR A 398 23.66 -31.37 -1.64
CA THR A 398 24.96 -31.62 -2.24
C THR A 398 25.71 -30.32 -2.53
N GLY A 399 26.96 -30.20 -2.09
CA GLY A 399 27.78 -29.01 -2.37
C GLY A 399 28.04 -28.73 -3.86
N THR A 400 27.58 -29.59 -4.78
CA THR A 400 27.69 -29.39 -6.23
C THR A 400 26.51 -28.65 -6.85
N LYS A 401 25.30 -28.93 -6.38
CA LYS A 401 24.04 -28.33 -6.82
C LYS A 401 22.92 -28.82 -5.90
N ASP A 402 21.91 -27.98 -5.72
CA ASP A 402 20.66 -28.41 -5.12
C ASP A 402 19.59 -27.34 -5.26
N GLU A 403 18.38 -27.71 -4.91
CA GLU A 403 17.25 -26.82 -4.68
C GLU A 403 17.11 -26.59 -3.17
N LEU A 404 16.85 -25.36 -2.72
CA LEU A 404 16.56 -25.07 -1.32
C LEU A 404 15.21 -24.37 -1.27
N VAL A 405 14.20 -24.99 -0.67
CA VAL A 405 12.83 -24.49 -0.69
C VAL A 405 12.22 -24.47 0.70
N ILE A 406 11.54 -23.38 1.04
CA ILE A 406 10.71 -23.29 2.23
C ILE A 406 9.26 -23.54 1.83
N LEU A 407 8.63 -24.50 2.51
CA LEU A 407 7.20 -24.76 2.44
C LEU A 407 6.56 -24.47 3.79
N CYS A 408 5.31 -23.98 3.78
CA CYS A 408 4.46 -23.91 4.96
C CYS A 408 3.13 -24.60 4.66
N LYS A 409 2.81 -25.67 5.41
CA LYS A 409 1.61 -26.51 5.18
C LYS A 409 1.54 -27.06 3.74
N GLY A 410 2.68 -27.23 3.08
CA GLY A 410 2.80 -27.68 1.70
C GLY A 410 2.62 -26.58 0.64
N SER A 411 2.37 -25.34 1.04
CA SER A 411 2.44 -24.17 0.16
C SER A 411 3.87 -23.66 0.09
N TYR A 412 4.32 -23.28 -1.10
CA TYR A 412 5.62 -22.64 -1.33
C TYR A 412 5.64 -21.26 -0.66
N LEU A 413 6.72 -20.94 0.07
CA LEU A 413 6.96 -19.60 0.61
C LEU A 413 8.12 -18.91 -0.13
N ASP A 414 9.24 -19.60 -0.26
CA ASP A 414 10.42 -19.06 -0.94
C ASP A 414 11.36 -20.19 -1.33
N GLY A 415 12.31 -19.92 -2.22
CA GLY A 415 13.25 -20.94 -2.68
C GLY A 415 14.27 -20.44 -3.68
N LEU A 416 15.33 -21.24 -3.83
CA LEU A 416 16.39 -21.01 -4.78
C LEU A 416 16.95 -22.34 -5.32
N CYS A 417 17.68 -22.24 -6.43
CA CYS A 417 18.52 -23.32 -6.94
C CYS A 417 19.96 -22.81 -6.97
N TYR A 418 20.93 -23.64 -6.58
CA TYR A 418 22.34 -23.29 -6.65
C TYR A 418 23.15 -24.37 -7.36
N TYR A 419 24.33 -23.97 -7.86
CA TYR A 419 25.32 -24.88 -8.44
C TYR A 419 26.72 -24.31 -8.25
N SER A 420 27.72 -25.20 -8.15
CA SER A 420 29.13 -24.82 -7.92
C SER A 420 30.09 -25.33 -8.98
N THR A 421 29.58 -25.96 -10.04
CA THR A 421 30.38 -26.50 -11.15
C THR A 421 30.43 -25.57 -12.35
N GLY A 422 31.30 -25.85 -13.32
CA GLY A 422 31.50 -25.00 -14.50
C GLY A 422 30.31 -24.92 -15.47
N ASP A 423 29.31 -25.79 -15.33
CA ASP A 423 28.08 -25.79 -16.12
C ASP A 423 26.87 -25.62 -15.18
N VAL A 424 25.82 -24.92 -15.64
CA VAL A 424 24.55 -24.79 -14.91
C VAL A 424 23.92 -26.17 -14.76
N GLN A 425 23.52 -26.52 -13.54
CA GLN A 425 22.86 -27.78 -13.22
C GLN A 425 21.62 -27.53 -12.36
N PHE A 426 20.64 -28.41 -12.52
CA PHE A 426 19.44 -28.55 -11.70
C PHE A 426 19.28 -30.03 -11.38
N ASP A 427 18.83 -30.37 -10.17
CA ASP A 427 18.51 -31.75 -9.82
C ASP A 427 17.01 -32.01 -9.97
N ASP A 428 16.18 -31.17 -9.35
CA ASP A 428 14.72 -31.36 -9.25
C ASP A 428 13.89 -30.28 -9.98
N VAL A 429 14.32 -29.92 -11.20
CA VAL A 429 13.71 -28.84 -12.01
C VAL A 429 12.19 -28.96 -12.21
N GLU A 430 11.65 -30.16 -12.48
CA GLU A 430 10.20 -30.33 -12.67
C GLU A 430 9.44 -30.13 -11.36
N THR A 431 10.03 -30.53 -10.24
CA THR A 431 9.45 -30.42 -8.91
C THR A 431 9.42 -28.97 -8.46
N ILE A 432 10.57 -28.27 -8.52
CA ILE A 432 10.68 -26.88 -8.06
C ILE A 432 9.84 -25.92 -8.91
N LEU A 433 9.75 -26.14 -10.23
CA LEU A 433 8.84 -25.38 -11.10
C LEU A 433 7.37 -25.70 -10.80
N GLY A 434 7.06 -26.96 -10.47
CA GLY A 434 5.71 -27.42 -10.15
C GLY A 434 5.13 -26.83 -8.86
N ILE A 435 5.99 -26.42 -7.92
CA ILE A 435 5.60 -25.77 -6.66
C ILE A 435 5.58 -24.23 -6.73
N GLY A 436 5.99 -23.64 -7.85
CA GLY A 436 5.81 -22.20 -8.13
C GLY A 436 7.07 -21.36 -8.22
N TRP A 437 8.27 -21.95 -8.13
CA TRP A 437 9.52 -21.20 -8.30
C TRP A 437 9.73 -20.78 -9.77
N THR A 438 10.28 -19.59 -10.00
CA THR A 438 10.43 -18.98 -11.33
C THR A 438 11.82 -18.37 -11.60
N GLY A 439 12.78 -18.60 -10.71
CA GLY A 439 14.12 -18.01 -10.78
C GLY A 439 15.09 -18.67 -11.77
N ASP A 440 16.36 -18.26 -11.67
CA ASP A 440 17.51 -18.84 -12.38
C ASP A 440 18.56 -19.34 -11.34
N PRO A 441 19.33 -20.41 -11.61
CA PRO A 441 20.29 -20.94 -10.64
C PRO A 441 21.41 -19.98 -10.29
N ILE A 442 21.76 -19.99 -9.01
CA ILE A 442 22.79 -19.16 -8.42
C ILE A 442 24.13 -19.90 -8.50
N PHE A 443 25.15 -19.25 -9.06
CA PHE A 443 26.50 -19.82 -9.08
C PHE A 443 27.20 -19.55 -7.75
N GLY A 444 27.34 -20.59 -6.92
CA GLY A 444 27.99 -20.48 -5.63
C GLY A 444 27.57 -21.59 -4.68
N LYS A 445 28.43 -21.85 -3.69
CA LYS A 445 28.10 -22.65 -2.51
C LYS A 445 27.48 -21.81 -1.39
N HIS A 446 27.57 -20.49 -1.53
CA HIS A 446 26.95 -19.52 -0.63
C HIS A 446 26.51 -18.32 -1.46
N ALA A 447 25.47 -17.66 -0.97
CA ALA A 447 25.09 -16.35 -1.44
C ALA A 447 24.22 -15.65 -0.40
N SER A 448 24.24 -14.33 -0.44
CA SER A 448 23.39 -13.46 0.38
C SER A 448 22.42 -12.73 -0.53
N ARG A 449 21.14 -12.68 -0.17
CA ARG A 449 20.11 -11.96 -0.90
C ARG A 449 20.36 -10.46 -0.73
N LYS A 450 20.39 -9.73 -1.85
CA LYS A 450 20.63 -8.29 -1.88
C LYS A 450 19.45 -7.53 -1.30
N ILE A 451 19.77 -6.34 -0.81
CA ILE A 451 18.82 -5.37 -0.28
C ILE A 451 18.75 -4.20 -1.27
N ASP A 452 17.54 -3.70 -1.50
CA ASP A 452 17.29 -2.54 -2.36
C ASP A 452 17.64 -1.21 -1.66
N ASP A 453 17.50 -0.10 -2.38
CA ASP A 453 17.80 1.23 -1.85
C ASP A 453 16.87 1.64 -0.68
N ASN A 454 15.76 0.93 -0.48
CA ASN A 454 14.80 1.16 0.61
C ASN A 454 15.10 0.31 1.84
N GLY A 455 16.14 -0.52 1.82
CA GLY A 455 16.48 -1.41 2.93
C GLY A 455 15.66 -2.70 2.96
N LEU A 456 14.99 -3.07 1.86
CA LEU A 456 14.21 -4.31 1.74
C LEU A 456 14.93 -5.37 0.92
N TYR A 457 14.84 -6.63 1.33
CA TYR A 457 15.35 -7.73 0.51
C TYR A 457 14.66 -7.78 -0.86
N MET A 458 15.45 -8.05 -1.90
CA MET A 458 14.93 -8.23 -3.25
C MET A 458 13.98 -9.43 -3.32
N ASP A 459 12.80 -9.24 -3.91
CA ASP A 459 11.76 -10.27 -4.01
C ASP A 459 11.91 -11.17 -5.25
N ASP A 460 12.74 -10.77 -6.21
CA ASP A 460 13.04 -11.58 -7.39
C ASP A 460 13.88 -12.82 -7.04
N LEU A 461 13.46 -13.99 -7.54
CA LEU A 461 14.05 -15.30 -7.25
C LEU A 461 15.27 -15.65 -8.12
N GLY A 462 15.62 -14.78 -9.06
CA GLY A 462 16.70 -14.95 -10.02
C GLY A 462 18.08 -14.67 -9.44
N ALA A 463 19.12 -15.20 -10.08
CA ALA A 463 20.50 -15.10 -9.62
C ALA A 463 21.02 -13.65 -9.43
N PHE A 464 20.39 -12.66 -10.06
CA PHE A 464 20.79 -11.26 -9.90
C PHE A 464 20.45 -10.67 -8.53
N SER A 465 19.46 -11.25 -7.84
CA SER A 465 19.07 -10.87 -6.47
C SER A 465 20.05 -11.35 -5.41
N TRP A 466 21.10 -12.09 -5.80
CA TRP A 466 22.05 -12.70 -4.89
C TRP A 466 23.45 -12.13 -5.09
N ASP A 467 24.16 -11.92 -3.99
CA ASP A 467 25.60 -11.65 -3.94
C ASP A 467 26.31 -12.95 -3.57
N THR A 468 27.07 -13.49 -4.52
CA THR A 468 27.82 -14.75 -4.38
C THR A 468 29.28 -14.52 -4.00
N VAL A 469 29.67 -13.27 -3.74
CA VAL A 469 31.03 -12.86 -3.37
C VAL A 469 31.10 -12.47 -1.89
N ALA A 470 29.99 -11.97 -1.33
CA ALA A 470 29.89 -11.66 0.10
C ALA A 470 30.21 -12.89 0.96
N ALA A 471 30.95 -12.66 2.05
CA ALA A 471 31.17 -13.70 3.03
C ALA A 471 29.86 -13.93 3.81
N PRO A 472 29.51 -15.18 4.15
CA PRO A 472 28.29 -15.44 4.91
C PRO A 472 28.28 -14.73 6.27
N THR A 473 27.21 -14.01 6.60
CA THR A 473 27.05 -13.31 7.90
C THR A 473 25.70 -13.61 8.55
N PRO A 474 25.46 -14.85 9.01
CA PRO A 474 24.18 -15.22 9.60
C PRO A 474 23.88 -14.37 10.85
N GLY A 475 22.65 -13.87 10.93
CA GLY A 475 22.09 -13.01 11.98
C GLY A 475 22.22 -11.52 11.69
N ALA A 476 22.63 -11.12 10.49
CA ALA A 476 22.75 -9.72 10.08
C ALA A 476 22.39 -9.52 8.61
N ALA A 477 21.77 -8.38 8.31
CA ALA A 477 21.63 -7.89 6.94
C ALA A 477 23.02 -7.69 6.31
N ASN A 478 23.20 -8.26 5.12
CA ASN A 478 24.47 -8.28 4.38
C ASN A 478 24.48 -7.25 3.25
#